data_AF-A0A1Q6QUK6-F1
#
_entry.id   AF-A0A1Q6QUK6-F1
#
_cell.length_a   1.000
_cell.length_b   1.000
_cell.length_c   1.000
_cell.angle_alpha   90.00
_cell.angle_beta   90.00
_cell.angle_gamma   90.00
#
_symmetry.space_group_name_H-M   'P 1'
#
loop_
_entity.id
_entity.type
_entity.pdbx_description
1 polymer ?
#
loop_
_entity_poly.entity_id
_entity_poly.type
_entity_poly.pdbx_seq_one_letter_code
_entity_poly.pdbx_strand_id
1 'polypeptide(L)'
;MRSKKILNLLIFMLGIFLISSTTVLAEDVSIKIDDSPNGKVITKDLGTSVGDISAHVKKATTGEILYCSQYALGNPGMDYTWNCNNKITKNKEELLYVLNQEPKNAPADFNTTEQDKFFIKQMVVWRYTEPGPDLFTGFDYNRDSISKAIQSMINAADTYKNKKYDIALTIEGSKTMSLTSDRKYYVSSKINLGGTNLSGNISVSVSGVNGAFVTSDVNATSGNTSFESGTKVYVKVPASNITKTSTIKLTANGNYIRYIGDIYNCTPGTGDTGIQNVLHYKPQSETKTISDAIDLNVTLTNVTISKQDITFSKELPGATLVIKQGNNIVKKWVSTTIPETFQLAPGTYTLEESIAPSGYIKSTEKIEFTITAEGKVTIEGKEATTPLVMQNKPIMVYISKKSINGKTELPGAKLKITDKEGKLVKDLDGNDLEWTSTTKEKSFHLAAGTYYLTETIAPDGYELSDTIIEFIVTEDGKVKMDKKDVDGNLIVFTNTPAPEEVKTGSFILYIVVIGIISVGLVTYYVMKKQEA
;
A
#
# COMPACT_ATOMS: atom_id res chain seq x y z
N MET A 1 -21.22 34.65 22.84
CA MET A 1 -20.91 35.31 21.55
C MET A 1 -20.59 34.24 20.52
N ARG A 2 -21.61 33.73 19.84
CA ARG A 2 -21.56 32.51 19.03
C ARG A 2 -22.67 32.61 17.96
N SER A 3 -22.48 33.43 16.92
CA SER A 3 -23.47 33.54 15.82
C SER A 3 -22.97 34.32 14.58
N LYS A 4 -21.78 34.01 14.05
CA LYS A 4 -21.34 34.57 12.74
C LYS A 4 -20.74 33.56 11.76
N LYS A 5 -21.04 32.27 11.89
CA LYS A 5 -20.59 31.22 10.93
C LYS A 5 -21.69 30.24 10.48
N ILE A 6 -22.96 30.66 10.49
CA ILE A 6 -24.09 29.89 9.90
C ILE A 6 -24.92 30.81 8.97
N LEU A 7 -24.25 31.66 8.19
CA LEU A 7 -24.93 32.56 7.24
C LEU A 7 -24.50 32.36 5.77
N ASN A 8 -23.49 31.51 5.50
CA ASN A 8 -23.10 31.12 4.14
C ASN A 8 -23.46 29.66 3.79
N LEU A 9 -24.29 29.00 4.60
CA LEU A 9 -24.84 27.66 4.31
C LEU A 9 -26.38 27.66 4.17
N LEU A 10 -27.02 28.82 4.30
CA LEU A 10 -28.48 29.00 4.20
C LEU A 10 -28.92 29.85 3.00
N ILE A 11 -27.99 30.25 2.13
CA ILE A 11 -28.27 30.95 0.86
C ILE A 11 -28.21 29.99 -0.35
N PHE A 12 -27.89 28.71 -0.12
CA PHE A 12 -27.92 27.66 -1.17
C PHE A 12 -29.03 26.61 -0.97
N MET A 13 -29.89 26.79 0.04
CA MET A 13 -30.98 25.87 0.43
C MET A 13 -32.30 26.64 0.67
N LEU A 14 -32.52 27.73 -0.06
CA LEU A 14 -33.79 28.48 -0.07
C LEU A 14 -34.04 29.13 -1.45
N GLY A 15 -33.70 28.40 -2.52
CA GLY A 15 -33.94 28.77 -3.92
C GLY A 15 -34.70 27.71 -4.73
N ILE A 16 -35.33 26.75 -4.05
CA ILE A 16 -36.13 25.67 -4.65
C ILE A 16 -37.33 25.48 -3.72
N PHE A 17 -38.54 25.41 -4.29
CA PHE A 17 -39.88 25.47 -3.64
C PHE A 17 -40.51 26.87 -3.50
N LEU A 18 -40.57 27.60 -4.60
CA LEU A 18 -41.85 28.17 -5.04
C LEU A 18 -42.22 27.43 -6.32
N ILE A 19 -42.89 26.29 -6.17
CA ILE A 19 -43.63 25.68 -7.27
C ILE A 19 -44.84 26.59 -7.45
N SER A 20 -44.73 27.62 -8.29
CA SER A 20 -45.90 28.08 -9.01
C SER A 20 -46.41 26.86 -9.77
N SER A 21 -47.55 26.32 -9.35
CA SER A 21 -48.34 25.45 -10.19
C SER A 21 -48.86 26.28 -11.37
N THR A 22 -47.96 26.68 -12.27
CA THR A 22 -48.34 26.81 -13.66
C THR A 22 -48.59 25.39 -14.09
N THR A 23 -49.87 25.01 -14.15
CA THR A 23 -50.28 24.02 -15.13
C THR A 23 -49.68 24.48 -16.45
N VAL A 24 -48.53 23.92 -16.81
CA VAL A 24 -48.10 23.90 -18.20
C VAL A 24 -49.17 23.02 -18.83
N LEU A 25 -50.20 23.66 -19.39
CA LEU A 25 -51.04 23.01 -20.38
C LEU A 25 -50.05 22.40 -21.36
N ALA A 26 -50.13 21.08 -21.57
CA ALA A 26 -49.34 20.41 -22.60
C ALA A 26 -49.51 21.25 -23.86
N GLU A 27 -48.45 21.92 -24.30
CA GLU A 27 -48.47 22.63 -25.56
C GLU A 27 -48.77 21.54 -26.58
N ASP A 28 -49.94 21.61 -27.23
CA ASP A 28 -50.35 20.63 -28.24
C ASP A 28 -49.27 20.65 -29.33
N VAL A 29 -48.36 19.68 -29.26
CA VAL A 29 -47.28 19.56 -30.25
C VAL A 29 -47.99 19.16 -31.53
N SER A 30 -48.07 20.11 -32.46
CA SER A 30 -48.68 19.88 -33.76
C SER A 30 -47.66 20.10 -34.85
N ILE A 31 -47.73 19.23 -35.88
CA ILE A 31 -46.85 19.33 -37.04
C ILE A 31 -47.67 19.48 -38.32
N LYS A 32 -47.10 20.18 -39.29
CA LYS A 32 -47.63 20.31 -40.65
C LYS A 32 -46.69 19.60 -41.62
N ILE A 33 -47.23 18.84 -42.56
CA ILE A 33 -46.48 18.13 -43.60
C ILE A 33 -46.18 19.10 -44.75
N ASP A 34 -44.97 19.02 -45.33
CA ASP A 34 -44.55 19.78 -46.51
C ASP A 34 -45.01 19.09 -47.81
N ASP A 35 -45.43 19.89 -48.79
CA ASP A 35 -45.97 19.49 -50.08
C ASP A 35 -44.91 18.98 -51.06
N SER A 36 -43.63 19.36 -50.87
CA SER A 36 -42.56 19.06 -51.83
C SER A 36 -42.20 17.58 -52.04
N PRO A 37 -42.24 16.68 -51.02
CA PRO A 37 -41.86 15.27 -51.18
C PRO A 37 -43.05 14.30 -51.34
N ASN A 38 -44.29 14.76 -51.15
CA ASN A 38 -45.48 13.92 -50.98
C ASN A 38 -45.85 13.03 -52.20
N GLY A 39 -45.26 13.30 -53.37
CA GLY A 39 -45.40 12.48 -54.58
C GLY A 39 -44.36 11.36 -54.75
N LYS A 40 -43.33 11.28 -53.87
CA LYS A 40 -42.26 10.31 -54.02
C LYS A 40 -42.60 8.98 -53.34
N VAL A 41 -43.27 8.13 -54.10
CA VAL A 41 -43.56 6.75 -53.73
C VAL A 41 -42.34 5.89 -54.02
N ILE A 42 -41.92 5.10 -53.04
CA ILE A 42 -40.84 4.13 -53.17
C ILE A 42 -41.47 2.75 -53.04
N THR A 43 -41.50 2.01 -54.14
CA THR A 43 -42.06 0.66 -54.21
C THR A 43 -40.93 -0.35 -54.38
N LYS A 44 -40.93 -1.40 -53.56
CA LYS A 44 -39.97 -2.50 -53.62
C LYS A 44 -40.69 -3.83 -53.44
N ASP A 45 -40.40 -4.78 -54.32
CA ASP A 45 -40.68 -6.18 -54.05
C ASP A 45 -39.65 -6.69 -53.03
N LEU A 46 -40.12 -7.16 -51.87
CA LEU A 46 -39.29 -7.77 -50.83
C LEU A 46 -39.51 -9.28 -50.68
N GLY A 47 -40.31 -9.90 -51.57
CA GLY A 47 -40.68 -11.32 -51.50
C GLY A 47 -41.65 -11.65 -50.36
N THR A 48 -42.32 -10.64 -49.79
CA THR A 48 -43.31 -10.82 -48.71
C THR A 48 -44.64 -11.35 -49.26
N SER A 49 -45.46 -11.96 -48.41
CA SER A 49 -46.79 -12.46 -48.81
C SER A 49 -47.78 -11.36 -49.22
N VAL A 50 -47.48 -10.09 -48.89
CA VAL A 50 -48.29 -8.92 -49.26
C VAL A 50 -47.92 -8.32 -50.62
N GLY A 51 -46.95 -8.90 -51.34
CA GLY A 51 -46.49 -8.43 -52.64
C GLY A 51 -45.55 -7.22 -52.55
N ASP A 52 -45.66 -6.31 -53.51
CA ASP A 52 -44.87 -5.08 -53.58
C ASP A 52 -45.22 -4.13 -52.42
N ILE A 53 -44.21 -3.69 -51.68
CA ILE A 53 -44.37 -2.79 -50.53
C ILE A 53 -44.04 -1.37 -50.98
N SER A 54 -44.95 -0.44 -50.68
CA SER A 54 -44.80 0.98 -51.00
C SER A 54 -44.67 1.83 -49.74
N ALA A 55 -43.69 2.74 -49.74
CA ALA A 55 -43.50 3.76 -48.72
C ALA A 55 -43.54 5.16 -49.34
N HIS A 56 -44.09 6.12 -48.61
CA HIS A 56 -44.19 7.51 -49.06
C HIS A 56 -43.22 8.38 -48.27
N VAL A 57 -42.34 9.10 -48.95
CA VAL A 57 -41.44 10.04 -48.28
C VAL A 57 -42.27 11.22 -47.78
N LYS A 58 -42.20 11.47 -46.47
CA LYS A 58 -42.87 12.58 -45.80
C LYS A 58 -41.84 13.51 -45.17
N LYS A 59 -42.11 14.81 -45.22
CA LYS A 59 -41.36 15.80 -44.46
C LYS A 59 -42.31 16.71 -43.70
N ALA A 60 -41.91 17.17 -42.53
CA ALA A 60 -42.55 18.30 -41.90
C ALA A 60 -42.16 19.60 -42.64
N THR A 61 -42.96 20.66 -42.47
CA THR A 61 -42.64 22.03 -42.92
C THR A 61 -41.33 22.57 -42.35
N THR A 62 -40.86 21.99 -41.25
CA THR A 62 -39.52 22.23 -40.65
C THR A 62 -38.38 21.54 -41.40
N GLY A 63 -38.69 20.71 -42.40
CA GLY A 63 -37.72 19.95 -43.21
C GLY A 63 -37.38 18.55 -42.67
N GLU A 64 -37.86 18.19 -41.48
CA GLU A 64 -37.61 16.89 -40.84
C GLU A 64 -38.31 15.75 -41.59
N ILE A 65 -37.61 14.65 -41.85
CA ILE A 65 -38.20 13.44 -42.45
C ILE A 65 -39.12 12.76 -41.44
N LEU A 66 -40.33 12.42 -41.86
CA LEU A 66 -41.32 11.71 -41.07
C LEU A 66 -41.45 10.27 -41.54
N TYR A 67 -41.62 9.35 -40.59
CA TYR A 67 -41.86 7.92 -40.86
C TYR A 67 -43.27 7.55 -40.44
N CYS A 68 -43.96 6.77 -41.25
CA CYS A 68 -45.29 6.28 -40.90
C CYS A 68 -45.21 5.19 -39.83
N SER A 69 -46.15 5.15 -38.89
CA SER A 69 -46.16 4.13 -37.82
C SER A 69 -47.04 2.92 -38.15
N GLN A 70 -47.78 2.95 -39.24
CA GLN A 70 -48.76 1.93 -39.63
C GLN A 70 -48.56 1.57 -41.09
N TYR A 71 -48.53 0.28 -41.43
CA TYR A 71 -48.36 -0.14 -42.82
C TYR A 71 -49.69 -0.22 -43.58
N ALA A 72 -50.72 -0.82 -42.97
CA ALA A 72 -51.95 -1.23 -43.66
C ALA A 72 -52.97 -0.11 -43.93
N LEU A 73 -52.63 1.16 -43.66
CA LEU A 73 -53.54 2.31 -43.81
C LEU A 73 -53.15 3.19 -45.00
N GLY A 74 -54.04 4.09 -45.40
CA GLY A 74 -53.85 5.04 -46.49
C GLY A 74 -52.73 6.05 -46.24
N ASN A 75 -52.17 6.60 -47.31
CA ASN A 75 -51.07 7.56 -47.24
C ASN A 75 -51.49 8.87 -46.53
N PRO A 76 -50.69 9.40 -45.57
CA PRO A 76 -50.91 10.72 -44.96
C PRO A 76 -51.12 11.84 -45.99
N GLY A 77 -52.25 12.54 -45.90
CA GLY A 77 -52.59 13.68 -46.77
C GLY A 77 -51.96 15.02 -46.34
N MET A 78 -52.14 16.05 -47.18
CA MET A 78 -51.34 17.28 -47.18
C MET A 78 -51.95 18.44 -46.35
N ASP A 79 -53.27 18.43 -46.12
CA ASP A 79 -54.02 19.57 -45.53
C ASP A 79 -54.32 19.44 -44.02
N TYR A 80 -53.61 18.56 -43.31
CA TYR A 80 -53.91 18.25 -41.91
C TYR A 80 -52.90 18.86 -40.95
N THR A 81 -53.41 19.45 -39.87
CA THR A 81 -52.65 19.61 -38.63
C THR A 81 -52.57 18.24 -37.97
N TRP A 82 -51.37 17.76 -37.65
CA TRP A 82 -51.19 16.46 -36.99
C TRP A 82 -51.00 16.64 -35.49
N ASN A 83 -51.77 15.93 -34.68
CA ASN A 83 -51.75 16.02 -33.23
C ASN A 83 -50.75 15.02 -32.64
N CYS A 84 -49.65 15.48 -32.03
CA CYS A 84 -48.57 14.66 -31.51
C CYS A 84 -48.65 14.47 -29.99
N ASN A 85 -49.83 14.17 -29.46
CA ASN A 85 -50.04 14.01 -28.01
C ASN A 85 -49.74 12.59 -27.51
N ASN A 86 -49.60 11.62 -28.42
CA ASN A 86 -49.39 10.21 -28.07
C ASN A 86 -47.91 9.84 -28.03
N LYS A 87 -47.32 9.83 -26.83
CA LYS A 87 -45.92 9.43 -26.63
C LYS A 87 -45.74 7.91 -26.72
N ILE A 88 -44.77 7.45 -27.50
CA ILE A 88 -44.43 6.04 -27.64
C ILE A 88 -43.60 5.56 -26.45
N THR A 89 -44.08 4.50 -25.79
CA THR A 89 -43.39 3.84 -24.66
C THR A 89 -42.96 2.42 -24.98
N LYS A 90 -43.77 1.67 -25.75
CA LYS A 90 -43.44 0.33 -26.24
C LYS A 90 -42.36 0.40 -27.32
N ASN A 91 -41.35 -0.47 -27.26
CA ASN A 91 -40.22 -0.54 -28.19
C ASN A 91 -39.44 0.78 -28.36
N LYS A 92 -39.48 1.66 -27.35
CA LYS A 92 -38.90 3.00 -27.43
C LYS A 92 -37.39 2.97 -27.70
N GLU A 93 -36.65 2.08 -27.06
CA GLU A 93 -35.19 2.01 -27.19
C GLU A 93 -34.78 1.52 -28.59
N GLU A 94 -35.49 0.53 -29.14
CA GLU A 94 -35.31 0.06 -30.51
C GLU A 94 -35.61 1.18 -31.52
N LEU A 95 -36.73 1.89 -31.36
CA LEU A 95 -37.08 3.01 -32.23
C LEU A 95 -36.08 4.18 -32.12
N LEU A 96 -35.62 4.53 -30.92
CA LEU A 96 -34.58 5.54 -30.74
C LEU A 96 -33.29 5.15 -31.47
N TYR A 97 -32.89 3.87 -31.40
CA TYR A 97 -31.76 3.37 -32.18
C TYR A 97 -31.99 3.53 -33.68
N VAL A 98 -33.13 3.04 -34.19
CA VAL A 98 -33.46 3.04 -35.62
C VAL A 98 -33.48 4.46 -36.18
N LEU A 99 -34.09 5.39 -35.46
CA LEU A 99 -34.27 6.77 -35.89
C LEU A 99 -32.98 7.60 -35.79
N ASN A 100 -32.03 7.22 -34.93
CA ASN A 100 -30.72 7.90 -34.81
C ASN A 100 -29.60 7.27 -35.65
N GLN A 101 -29.85 6.16 -36.34
CA GLN A 101 -28.82 5.43 -37.09
C GLN A 101 -29.13 5.37 -38.59
N GLU A 102 -28.08 5.41 -39.40
CA GLU A 102 -28.17 5.06 -40.82
C GLU A 102 -28.04 3.54 -41.02
N PRO A 103 -28.73 2.94 -42.00
CA PRO A 103 -28.58 1.51 -42.32
C PRO A 103 -27.12 1.18 -42.67
N LYS A 104 -26.47 0.33 -41.86
CA LYS A 104 -25.11 -0.16 -42.11
C LYS A 104 -25.15 -1.41 -43.01
N ASN A 105 -24.09 -1.64 -43.80
CA ASN A 105 -23.92 -2.80 -44.69
C ASN A 105 -24.83 -2.86 -45.93
N ALA A 106 -25.26 -1.71 -46.45
CA ALA A 106 -25.52 -1.67 -47.90
C ALA A 106 -24.18 -2.02 -48.62
N PRO A 107 -24.13 -2.98 -49.56
CA PRO A 107 -22.90 -3.40 -50.24
C PRO A 107 -22.06 -2.21 -50.78
N ALA A 108 -20.74 -2.32 -50.92
CA ALA A 108 -19.92 -1.21 -51.44
C ALA A 108 -20.32 -0.77 -52.88
N ASP A 109 -20.97 -1.67 -53.63
CA ASP A 109 -21.53 -1.40 -54.97
C ASP A 109 -22.88 -0.66 -54.90
N PHE A 110 -23.41 -0.40 -53.70
CA PHE A 110 -24.64 0.35 -53.51
C PHE A 110 -24.40 1.85 -53.64
N ASN A 111 -24.78 2.36 -54.79
CA ASN A 111 -25.26 3.72 -54.93
C ASN A 111 -26.65 3.83 -54.26
N THR A 112 -26.76 3.60 -52.94
CA THR A 112 -28.06 3.75 -52.21
C THR A 112 -28.52 5.18 -52.40
N THR A 113 -29.59 5.34 -53.15
CA THR A 113 -30.25 6.63 -53.20
C THR A 113 -30.81 6.92 -51.81
N GLU A 114 -30.96 8.19 -51.43
CA GLU A 114 -31.61 8.58 -50.17
C GLU A 114 -33.00 7.92 -49.98
N GLN A 115 -33.60 7.45 -51.09
CA GLN A 115 -34.84 6.68 -51.13
C GLN A 115 -34.70 5.29 -50.52
N ASP A 116 -33.62 4.56 -50.84
CA ASP A 116 -33.42 3.20 -50.32
C ASP A 116 -33.17 3.24 -48.81
N LYS A 117 -32.38 4.22 -48.34
CA LYS A 117 -32.17 4.45 -46.90
C LYS A 117 -33.47 4.78 -46.18
N PHE A 118 -34.29 5.66 -46.76
CA PHE A 118 -35.62 5.97 -46.23
C PHE A 118 -36.49 4.72 -46.16
N PHE A 119 -36.58 3.95 -47.24
CA PHE A 119 -37.41 2.75 -47.33
C PHE A 119 -36.99 1.69 -46.31
N ILE A 120 -35.68 1.44 -46.16
CA ILE A 120 -35.15 0.52 -45.14
C ILE A 120 -35.56 0.96 -43.74
N LYS A 121 -35.36 2.24 -43.40
CA LYS A 121 -35.78 2.77 -42.09
C LYS A 121 -37.29 2.67 -41.89
N GLN A 122 -38.09 2.99 -42.90
CA GLN A 122 -39.54 2.90 -42.84
C GLN A 122 -40.03 1.47 -42.54
N MET A 123 -39.45 0.47 -43.21
CA MET A 123 -39.73 -0.94 -42.91
C MET A 123 -39.44 -1.28 -41.45
N VAL A 124 -38.28 -0.86 -40.94
CA VAL A 124 -37.87 -1.15 -39.56
C VAL A 124 -38.74 -0.37 -38.56
N VAL A 125 -39.17 0.86 -38.88
CA VAL A 125 -40.14 1.60 -38.07
C VAL A 125 -41.45 0.82 -37.93
N TRP A 126 -42.00 0.31 -39.04
CA TRP A 126 -43.21 -0.51 -39.00
C TRP A 126 -43.02 -1.76 -38.14
N ARG A 127 -41.85 -2.41 -38.18
CA ARG A 127 -41.54 -3.58 -37.33
C ARG A 127 -41.75 -3.33 -35.83
N TYR A 128 -41.42 -2.12 -35.36
CA TYR A 128 -41.46 -1.75 -33.93
C TYR A 128 -42.68 -0.92 -33.54
N THR A 129 -43.49 -0.49 -34.51
CA THR A 129 -44.75 0.23 -34.30
C THR A 129 -45.93 -0.70 -34.57
N GLU A 130 -46.59 -0.56 -35.73
CA GLU A 130 -47.74 -1.38 -36.15
C GLU A 130 -47.50 -1.93 -37.56
N PRO A 131 -46.84 -3.09 -37.69
CA PRO A 131 -46.53 -3.67 -39.01
C PRO A 131 -47.77 -4.27 -39.69
N GLY A 132 -48.87 -4.50 -38.95
CA GLY A 132 -49.97 -5.34 -39.40
C GLY A 132 -49.61 -6.84 -39.36
N PRO A 133 -50.58 -7.72 -39.64
CA PRO A 133 -50.41 -9.17 -39.46
C PRO A 133 -49.40 -9.80 -40.44
N ASP A 134 -49.26 -9.26 -41.66
CA ASP A 134 -48.61 -9.98 -42.75
C ASP A 134 -47.37 -9.31 -43.37
N LEU A 135 -47.00 -8.09 -42.94
CA LEU A 135 -45.93 -7.31 -43.59
C LEU A 135 -44.58 -8.06 -43.63
N PHE A 136 -44.25 -8.80 -42.58
CA PHE A 136 -43.01 -9.57 -42.50
C PHE A 136 -43.23 -11.08 -42.73
N THR A 137 -44.44 -11.51 -43.07
CA THR A 137 -44.73 -12.90 -43.38
C THR A 137 -44.09 -13.27 -44.72
N GLY A 138 -43.31 -14.35 -44.74
CA GLY A 138 -42.55 -14.76 -45.93
C GLY A 138 -41.34 -13.88 -46.27
N PHE A 139 -41.01 -12.88 -45.44
CA PHE A 139 -39.85 -12.01 -45.66
C PHE A 139 -38.53 -12.80 -45.65
N ASP A 140 -37.90 -12.94 -46.82
CA ASP A 140 -36.58 -13.56 -46.96
C ASP A 140 -35.49 -12.50 -46.80
N TYR A 141 -34.85 -12.50 -45.63
CA TYR A 141 -33.76 -11.59 -45.31
C TYR A 141 -32.50 -11.79 -46.16
N ASN A 142 -32.35 -12.91 -46.87
CA ASN A 142 -31.20 -13.20 -47.72
C ASN A 142 -31.41 -12.85 -49.19
N ARG A 143 -32.66 -12.54 -49.60
CA ARG A 143 -33.07 -12.34 -50.99
C ARG A 143 -32.20 -11.33 -51.74
N ASP A 144 -32.07 -10.15 -51.16
CA ASP A 144 -31.35 -9.03 -51.75
C ASP A 144 -30.71 -8.15 -50.66
N SER A 145 -29.98 -7.14 -51.08
CA SER A 145 -29.28 -6.20 -50.21
C SER A 145 -30.19 -5.30 -49.38
N ILE A 146 -31.39 -4.93 -49.87
CA ILE A 146 -32.36 -4.14 -49.12
C ILE A 146 -32.92 -5.00 -47.99
N SER A 147 -33.31 -6.24 -48.28
CA SER A 147 -33.76 -7.21 -47.27
C SER A 147 -32.69 -7.48 -46.22
N LYS A 148 -31.42 -7.63 -46.63
CA LYS A 148 -30.28 -7.78 -45.71
C LYS A 148 -30.08 -6.55 -44.83
N ALA A 149 -30.21 -5.34 -45.39
CA ALA A 149 -30.06 -4.10 -44.64
C ALA A 149 -31.20 -3.90 -43.62
N ILE A 150 -32.45 -4.21 -43.99
CA ILE A 150 -33.61 -4.22 -43.09
C ILE A 150 -33.35 -5.18 -41.91
N GLN A 151 -32.97 -6.43 -42.20
CA GLN A 151 -32.72 -7.41 -41.15
C GLN A 151 -31.53 -7.03 -40.27
N SER A 152 -30.46 -6.49 -40.86
CA SER A 152 -29.30 -6.00 -40.10
C SER A 152 -29.69 -4.89 -39.14
N MET A 153 -30.58 -3.98 -39.54
CA MET A 153 -31.03 -2.87 -38.71
C MET A 153 -31.98 -3.33 -37.60
N ILE A 154 -32.87 -4.29 -37.87
CA ILE A 154 -33.71 -4.97 -36.85
C ILE A 154 -32.81 -5.63 -35.79
N ASN A 155 -31.86 -6.46 -36.22
CA ASN A 155 -30.95 -7.17 -35.31
C ASN A 155 -30.17 -6.19 -34.41
N ALA A 156 -29.73 -5.07 -34.98
CA ALA A 156 -28.99 -4.05 -34.24
C ALA A 156 -29.86 -3.30 -33.22
N ALA A 157 -31.12 -3.01 -33.56
CA ALA A 157 -32.08 -2.38 -32.64
C ALA A 157 -32.47 -3.32 -31.49
N ASP A 158 -32.76 -4.60 -31.78
CA ASP A 158 -33.03 -5.62 -30.76
C ASP A 158 -31.83 -5.83 -29.83
N THR A 159 -30.61 -5.81 -30.39
CA THR A 159 -29.38 -5.87 -29.60
C THR A 159 -29.23 -4.64 -28.71
N TYR A 160 -29.49 -3.44 -29.24
CA TYR A 160 -29.32 -2.17 -28.52
C TYR A 160 -30.15 -2.11 -27.24
N LYS A 161 -31.44 -2.52 -27.28
CA LYS A 161 -32.30 -2.56 -26.09
C LYS A 161 -31.73 -3.40 -24.96
N ASN A 162 -31.02 -4.47 -25.29
CA ASN A 162 -30.47 -5.42 -24.32
C ASN A 162 -29.01 -5.12 -23.94
N LYS A 163 -28.41 -4.05 -24.49
CA LYS A 163 -27.03 -3.68 -24.15
C LYS A 163 -26.90 -3.33 -22.68
N LYS A 164 -26.00 -4.03 -22.01
CA LYS A 164 -25.47 -3.65 -20.70
C LYS A 164 -24.12 -2.99 -20.88
N TYR A 165 -23.89 -1.91 -20.14
CA TYR A 165 -22.65 -1.17 -20.13
C TYR A 165 -21.98 -1.44 -18.80
N ASP A 166 -20.70 -1.84 -18.84
CA ASP A 166 -19.96 -2.20 -17.64
C ASP A 166 -18.52 -1.72 -17.74
N ILE A 167 -17.93 -1.45 -16.58
CA ILE A 167 -16.51 -1.15 -16.39
C ILE A 167 -16.05 -1.87 -15.13
N ALA A 168 -14.90 -2.53 -15.22
CA ALA A 168 -14.41 -3.39 -14.16
C ALA A 168 -12.90 -3.22 -13.95
N LEU A 169 -12.51 -3.09 -12.68
CA LEU A 169 -11.13 -3.15 -12.21
C LEU A 169 -10.93 -4.41 -11.36
N THR A 170 -10.29 -5.43 -11.94
CA THR A 170 -10.03 -6.70 -11.24
C THR A 170 -8.55 -6.88 -10.94
N ILE A 171 -8.20 -7.03 -9.67
CA ILE A 171 -6.81 -7.23 -9.25
C ILE A 171 -6.43 -8.72 -9.22
N GLU A 172 -5.29 -9.07 -9.83
CA GLU A 172 -4.69 -10.40 -9.79
C GLU A 172 -3.72 -10.50 -8.60
N GLY A 173 -4.25 -10.68 -7.39
CA GLY A 173 -3.45 -10.85 -6.18
C GLY A 173 -3.88 -9.92 -5.05
N SER A 174 -2.91 -9.28 -4.41
CA SER A 174 -3.14 -8.47 -3.22
C SER A 174 -3.43 -7.02 -3.57
N LYS A 175 -4.29 -6.37 -2.78
CA LYS A 175 -4.46 -4.91 -2.78
C LYS A 175 -3.29 -4.19 -2.12
N THR A 176 -2.41 -4.92 -1.44
CA THR A 176 -1.21 -4.33 -0.85
C THR A 176 -0.11 -4.21 -1.88
N MET A 177 0.45 -3.01 -2.00
CA MET A 177 1.53 -2.72 -2.93
C MET A 177 2.88 -3.17 -2.35
N SER A 178 3.79 -3.59 -3.24
CA SER A 178 5.13 -4.06 -2.87
C SER A 178 6.20 -3.12 -3.41
N LEU A 179 7.32 -3.01 -2.70
CA LEU A 179 8.46 -2.21 -3.15
C LEU A 179 9.14 -2.90 -4.36
N THR A 180 9.44 -2.13 -5.41
CA THR A 180 10.18 -2.63 -6.58
C THR A 180 11.62 -3.02 -6.21
N SER A 181 12.25 -3.88 -7.02
CA SER A 181 13.63 -4.33 -6.78
C SER A 181 14.66 -3.19 -6.80
N ASP A 182 14.44 -2.17 -7.63
CA ASP A 182 15.22 -0.92 -7.67
C ASP A 182 14.87 0.06 -6.54
N ARG A 183 13.82 -0.25 -5.77
CA ARG A 183 13.36 0.47 -4.57
C ARG A 183 12.90 1.89 -4.80
N LYS A 184 12.65 2.27 -6.06
CA LYS A 184 12.17 3.61 -6.40
C LYS A 184 10.67 3.76 -6.25
N TYR A 185 9.91 2.66 -6.34
CA TYR A 185 8.45 2.71 -6.37
C TYR A 185 7.82 1.60 -5.52
N TYR A 186 6.67 1.88 -4.92
CA TYR A 186 5.70 0.84 -4.61
C TYR A 186 4.91 0.54 -5.88
N VAL A 187 4.71 -0.74 -6.17
CA VAL A 187 3.93 -1.22 -7.32
C VAL A 187 2.82 -2.14 -6.87
N SER A 188 1.64 -2.00 -7.48
CA SER A 188 0.50 -2.86 -7.22
C SER A 188 0.70 -4.25 -7.81
N SER A 189 -0.09 -5.23 -7.35
CA SER A 189 -0.38 -6.40 -8.18
C SER A 189 -1.03 -5.96 -9.50
N LYS A 190 -1.02 -6.86 -10.50
CA LYS A 190 -1.57 -6.58 -11.83
C LYS A 190 -3.06 -6.32 -11.75
N ILE A 191 -3.55 -5.32 -12.46
CA ILE A 191 -4.97 -4.94 -12.49
C ILE A 191 -5.47 -5.09 -13.93
N ASN A 192 -6.52 -5.89 -14.12
CA ASN A 192 -7.22 -6.01 -15.39
C ASN A 192 -8.22 -4.87 -15.51
N LEU A 193 -8.04 -4.04 -16.53
CA LEU A 193 -8.94 -2.97 -16.90
C LEU A 193 -9.91 -3.47 -17.97
N GLY A 194 -11.14 -3.75 -17.58
CA GLY A 194 -12.17 -4.29 -18.47
C GLY A 194 -13.35 -3.34 -18.62
N GLY A 195 -14.10 -3.54 -19.70
CA GLY A 195 -15.40 -2.91 -19.90
C GLY A 195 -16.11 -3.44 -21.13
N THR A 196 -17.44 -3.38 -21.11
CA THR A 196 -18.30 -3.89 -22.18
C THR A 196 -19.17 -2.78 -22.78
N ASN A 197 -19.34 -2.82 -24.10
CA ASN A 197 -20.12 -1.84 -24.88
C ASN A 197 -19.68 -0.37 -24.68
N LEU A 198 -18.42 -0.14 -24.33
CA LEU A 198 -17.85 1.20 -24.19
C LEU A 198 -17.48 1.81 -25.55
N SER A 199 -17.56 3.13 -25.63
CA SER A 199 -17.06 3.93 -26.74
C SER A 199 -15.63 4.39 -26.45
N GLY A 200 -14.67 3.89 -27.21
CA GLY A 200 -13.27 4.29 -27.14
C GLY A 200 -12.53 3.75 -25.91
N ASN A 201 -11.46 4.45 -25.54
CA ASN A 201 -10.56 4.03 -24.46
C ASN A 201 -11.15 4.35 -23.07
N ILE A 202 -10.71 3.56 -22.09
CA ILE A 202 -11.01 3.76 -20.68
C ILE A 202 -10.03 4.79 -20.12
N SER A 203 -10.55 5.85 -19.52
CA SER A 203 -9.75 6.88 -18.86
C SER A 203 -9.48 6.48 -17.41
N VAL A 204 -8.24 6.58 -16.95
CA VAL A 204 -7.87 6.24 -15.58
C VAL A 204 -7.26 7.43 -14.85
N SER A 205 -7.48 7.46 -13.54
CA SER A 205 -6.88 8.44 -12.64
C SER A 205 -6.48 7.75 -11.34
N VAL A 206 -5.43 8.25 -10.70
CA VAL A 206 -4.96 7.75 -9.41
C VAL A 206 -4.83 8.89 -8.42
N SER A 207 -5.22 8.64 -7.17
CA SER A 207 -5.21 9.64 -6.09
C SER A 207 -4.79 9.01 -4.76
N GLY A 208 -4.55 9.85 -3.75
CA GLY A 208 -4.18 9.44 -2.39
C GLY A 208 -2.71 9.71 -2.04
N VAL A 209 -1.80 9.59 -3.01
CA VAL A 209 -0.37 9.92 -2.83
C VAL A 209 0.14 10.70 -4.05
N ASN A 210 0.91 11.77 -3.79
CA ASN A 210 1.48 12.58 -4.87
C ASN A 210 2.48 11.78 -5.70
N GLY A 211 2.52 12.02 -7.01
CA GLY A 211 3.39 11.33 -7.96
C GLY A 211 2.97 9.89 -8.28
N ALA A 212 1.83 9.41 -7.77
CA ALA A 212 1.26 8.14 -8.20
C ALA A 212 0.87 8.18 -9.68
N PHE A 213 1.08 7.08 -10.40
CA PHE A 213 0.71 6.96 -11.82
C PHE A 213 0.28 5.54 -12.20
N VAL A 214 -0.39 5.41 -13.34
CA VAL A 214 -0.87 4.14 -13.90
C VAL A 214 -0.07 3.80 -15.16
N THR A 215 0.39 2.56 -15.31
CA THR A 215 1.20 2.12 -16.45
C THR A 215 0.86 0.68 -16.85
N SER A 216 0.99 0.34 -18.13
CA SER A 216 0.93 -1.06 -18.59
C SER A 216 2.28 -1.78 -18.52
N ASP A 217 3.38 -1.02 -18.37
CA ASP A 217 4.74 -1.55 -18.18
C ASP A 217 5.21 -1.30 -16.74
N VAL A 218 5.50 -2.40 -16.03
CA VAL A 218 5.99 -2.40 -14.65
C VAL A 218 7.32 -1.63 -14.49
N ASN A 219 8.12 -1.55 -15.55
CA ASN A 219 9.43 -0.88 -15.55
C ASN A 219 9.34 0.62 -15.87
N ALA A 220 8.18 1.12 -16.33
CA ALA A 220 8.01 2.52 -16.69
C ALA A 220 8.21 3.45 -15.47
N THR A 221 8.78 4.64 -15.72
CA THR A 221 8.99 5.69 -14.71
C THR A 221 7.94 6.80 -14.75
N SER A 222 7.00 6.71 -15.70
CA SER A 222 5.85 7.59 -15.88
C SER A 222 4.65 6.77 -16.31
N GLY A 223 3.46 7.38 -16.31
CA GLY A 223 2.21 6.69 -16.61
C GLY A 223 1.37 7.34 -17.70
N ASN A 224 0.29 6.65 -18.04
CA ASN A 224 -0.72 7.05 -19.01
C ASN A 224 -2.07 7.21 -18.30
N THR A 225 -2.96 8.01 -18.88
CA THR A 225 -4.31 8.28 -18.36
C THR A 225 -5.41 7.62 -19.18
N SER A 226 -5.06 6.85 -20.22
CA SER A 226 -6.02 6.24 -21.14
C SER A 226 -5.49 4.91 -21.66
N PHE A 227 -6.34 3.89 -21.66
CA PHE A 227 -5.99 2.52 -22.05
C PHE A 227 -7.15 1.85 -22.79
N GLU A 228 -6.84 0.89 -23.66
CA GLU A 228 -7.85 0.07 -24.30
C GLU A 228 -8.48 -0.92 -23.30
N SER A 229 -9.76 -1.27 -23.50
CA SER A 229 -10.41 -2.32 -22.71
C SER A 229 -9.67 -3.66 -22.89
N GLY A 230 -9.46 -4.38 -21.79
CA GLY A 230 -8.64 -5.59 -21.74
C GLY A 230 -7.17 -5.35 -21.40
N THR A 231 -6.73 -4.09 -21.30
CA THR A 231 -5.34 -3.78 -20.92
C THR A 231 -5.06 -4.19 -19.47
N LYS A 232 -3.88 -4.76 -19.25
CA LYS A 232 -3.32 -5.02 -17.93
C LYS A 232 -2.49 -3.81 -17.49
N VAL A 233 -2.81 -3.28 -16.31
CA VAL A 233 -2.15 -2.09 -15.76
C VAL A 233 -1.63 -2.32 -14.35
N TYR A 234 -0.74 -1.45 -13.93
CA TYR A 234 -0.14 -1.36 -12.60
C TYR A 234 -0.24 0.07 -12.10
N VAL A 235 -0.43 0.24 -10.80
CA VAL A 235 -0.26 1.52 -10.13
C VAL A 235 1.12 1.56 -9.52
N LYS A 236 1.85 2.65 -9.76
CA LYS A 236 3.17 2.91 -9.17
C LYS A 236 3.13 4.20 -8.37
N VAL A 237 3.82 4.20 -7.23
CA VAL A 237 3.93 5.35 -6.33
C VAL A 237 5.39 5.53 -5.93
N PRO A 238 5.99 6.73 -6.07
CA PRO A 238 7.37 6.98 -5.64
C PRO A 238 7.54 6.62 -4.17
N ALA A 239 8.54 5.78 -3.87
CA ALA A 239 8.75 5.28 -2.51
C ALA A 239 9.03 6.42 -1.51
N SER A 240 9.73 7.48 -1.97
CA SER A 240 9.99 8.69 -1.19
C SER A 240 8.74 9.44 -0.74
N ASN A 241 7.61 9.23 -1.41
CA ASN A 241 6.35 9.93 -1.13
C ASN A 241 5.46 9.18 -0.13
N ILE A 242 5.85 7.97 0.29
CA ILE A 242 5.18 7.21 1.34
C ILE A 242 5.86 7.50 2.67
N THR A 243 5.30 8.42 3.45
CA THR A 243 5.80 8.77 4.80
C THR A 243 4.93 8.21 5.92
N LYS A 244 3.76 7.66 5.58
CA LYS A 244 2.79 7.04 6.47
C LYS A 244 2.02 5.96 5.72
N THR A 245 1.32 5.09 6.45
CA THR A 245 0.34 4.18 5.84
C THR A 245 -0.64 4.97 4.98
N SER A 246 -0.79 4.56 3.73
CA SER A 246 -1.48 5.33 2.70
C SER A 246 -2.39 4.43 1.87
N THR A 247 -3.57 4.94 1.55
CA THR A 247 -4.50 4.33 0.60
C THR A 247 -4.41 5.10 -0.72
N ILE A 248 -4.27 4.36 -1.81
CA ILE A 248 -4.14 4.86 -3.17
C ILE A 248 -5.35 4.38 -3.95
N LYS A 249 -6.19 5.32 -4.40
CA LYS A 249 -7.40 5.01 -5.16
C LYS A 249 -7.12 5.11 -6.65
N LEU A 250 -7.29 4.00 -7.35
CA LEU A 250 -7.38 3.95 -8.82
C LEU A 250 -8.85 4.06 -9.21
N THR A 251 -9.17 4.99 -10.11
CA THR A 251 -10.51 5.16 -10.68
C THR A 251 -10.43 5.04 -12.19
N ALA A 252 -11.30 4.21 -12.77
CA ALA A 252 -11.45 4.02 -14.20
C ALA A 252 -12.81 4.53 -14.65
N ASN A 253 -12.85 5.22 -15.78
CA ASN A 253 -14.03 5.84 -16.36
C ASN A 253 -14.17 5.39 -17.82
N GLY A 254 -15.30 4.77 -18.13
CA GLY A 254 -15.68 4.32 -19.46
C GLY A 254 -16.85 5.14 -19.97
N ASN A 255 -16.78 5.58 -21.21
CA ASN A 255 -17.87 6.31 -21.86
C ASN A 255 -18.70 5.36 -22.72
N TYR A 256 -20.00 5.63 -22.86
CA TYR A 256 -20.83 5.02 -23.89
C TYR A 256 -21.86 6.02 -24.41
N ILE A 257 -22.33 5.80 -25.63
CA ILE A 257 -23.35 6.64 -26.28
C ILE A 257 -24.71 6.02 -26.06
N ARG A 258 -25.66 6.83 -25.60
CA ARG A 258 -27.07 6.46 -25.49
C ARG A 258 -27.92 7.40 -26.34
N TYR A 259 -28.86 6.84 -27.11
CA TYR A 259 -29.89 7.61 -27.79
C TYR A 259 -31.02 7.96 -26.82
N ILE A 260 -31.44 9.22 -26.83
CA ILE A 260 -32.44 9.77 -25.91
C ILE A 260 -33.46 10.60 -26.70
N GLY A 261 -34.47 11.08 -25.98
CA GLY A 261 -35.54 11.88 -26.53
C GLY A 261 -36.89 11.17 -26.47
N ASP A 262 -37.92 11.90 -26.87
CA ASP A 262 -39.28 11.41 -26.99
C ASP A 262 -39.66 11.21 -28.44
N ILE A 263 -40.46 10.17 -28.67
CA ILE A 263 -41.01 9.83 -29.97
C ILE A 263 -42.52 9.91 -29.80
N TYR A 264 -43.17 10.68 -30.67
CA TYR A 264 -44.60 10.89 -30.65
C TYR A 264 -45.22 10.23 -31.87
N ASN A 265 -46.32 9.50 -31.66
CA ASN A 265 -47.17 8.96 -32.70
C ASN A 265 -48.26 9.99 -33.02
N CYS A 266 -48.07 10.77 -34.08
CA CYS A 266 -48.97 11.86 -34.41
C CYS A 266 -50.14 11.36 -35.25
N THR A 267 -51.36 11.72 -34.84
CA THR A 267 -52.60 11.37 -35.52
C THR A 267 -53.10 12.52 -36.39
N PRO A 268 -53.87 12.25 -37.46
CA PRO A 268 -54.50 13.32 -38.24
C PRO A 268 -55.45 14.15 -37.37
N GLY A 269 -55.35 15.48 -37.43
CA GLY A 269 -56.21 16.38 -36.68
C GLY A 269 -57.69 16.34 -37.10
N THR A 270 -57.97 15.77 -38.28
CA THR A 270 -59.34 15.47 -38.74
C THR A 270 -59.98 14.29 -38.02
N GLY A 271 -59.20 13.46 -37.32
CA GLY A 271 -59.66 12.20 -36.75
C GLY A 271 -59.82 11.07 -37.77
N ASP A 272 -59.29 11.20 -38.98
CA ASP A 272 -59.35 10.15 -40.01
C ASP A 272 -58.51 8.94 -39.59
N THR A 273 -59.17 7.81 -39.32
CA THR A 273 -58.52 6.54 -38.94
C THR A 273 -58.13 5.68 -40.13
N GLY A 274 -58.44 6.11 -41.35
CA GLY A 274 -58.13 5.41 -42.61
C GLY A 274 -56.75 5.73 -43.16
N ILE A 275 -56.03 6.69 -42.58
CA ILE A 275 -54.67 7.07 -42.98
C ILE A 275 -53.63 6.76 -41.89
N GLN A 276 -52.39 6.53 -42.29
CA GLN A 276 -51.30 6.17 -41.38
C GLN A 276 -50.97 7.32 -40.43
N ASN A 277 -50.69 7.01 -39.17
CA ASN A 277 -50.03 7.96 -38.28
C ASN A 277 -48.57 8.21 -38.69
N VAL A 278 -48.00 9.34 -38.28
CA VAL A 278 -46.59 9.69 -38.53
C VAL A 278 -45.82 9.87 -37.22
N LEU A 279 -44.57 9.43 -37.21
CA LEU A 279 -43.67 9.62 -36.08
C LEU A 279 -43.05 11.01 -36.12
N HIS A 280 -43.19 11.75 -35.03
CA HIS A 280 -42.42 12.95 -34.76
C HIS A 280 -41.37 12.69 -33.69
N TYR A 281 -40.12 12.99 -34.01
CA TYR A 281 -38.99 12.83 -33.10
C TYR A 281 -37.88 13.81 -33.48
N LYS A 282 -37.00 14.11 -32.53
CA LYS A 282 -35.76 14.85 -32.78
C LYS A 282 -34.58 13.95 -32.42
N PRO A 283 -33.66 13.65 -33.36
CA PRO A 283 -32.48 12.83 -33.07
C PRO A 283 -31.65 13.47 -31.96
N GLN A 284 -31.41 12.72 -30.88
CA GLN A 284 -30.61 13.15 -29.76
C GLN A 284 -29.80 11.97 -29.22
N SER A 285 -28.54 12.24 -28.88
CA SER A 285 -27.68 11.30 -28.18
C SER A 285 -26.95 12.02 -27.06
N GLU A 286 -26.58 11.26 -26.03
CA GLU A 286 -25.74 11.73 -24.96
C GLU A 286 -24.60 10.74 -24.70
N THR A 287 -23.45 11.26 -24.30
CA THR A 287 -22.37 10.46 -23.74
C THR A 287 -22.61 10.29 -22.25
N LYS A 288 -22.72 9.05 -21.80
CA LYS A 288 -22.72 8.70 -20.38
C LYS A 288 -21.38 8.14 -19.98
N THR A 289 -20.98 8.43 -18.76
CA THR A 289 -19.78 7.87 -18.13
C THR A 289 -20.21 6.90 -17.04
N ILE A 290 -19.60 5.73 -17.02
CA ILE A 290 -19.63 4.80 -15.89
C ILE A 290 -18.24 4.68 -15.31
N SER A 291 -18.17 4.42 -14.01
CA SER A 291 -16.91 4.39 -13.28
C SER A 291 -16.83 3.20 -12.35
N ASP A 292 -15.63 2.65 -12.23
CA ASP A 292 -15.27 1.70 -11.18
C ASP A 292 -13.99 2.19 -10.47
N ALA A 293 -13.80 1.78 -9.22
CA ALA A 293 -12.65 2.18 -8.43
C ALA A 293 -12.15 1.06 -7.52
N ILE A 294 -10.84 0.97 -7.37
CA ILE A 294 -10.18 0.06 -6.45
C ILE A 294 -9.20 0.83 -5.56
N ASP A 295 -9.24 0.51 -4.27
CA ASP A 295 -8.31 1.03 -3.28
C ASP A 295 -7.15 0.05 -3.10
N LEU A 296 -5.94 0.57 -3.22
CA LEU A 296 -4.66 -0.10 -2.99
C LEU A 296 -4.01 0.47 -1.74
N ASN A 297 -3.18 -0.31 -1.06
CA ASN A 297 -2.61 0.11 0.23
C ASN A 297 -1.09 -0.06 0.27
N VAL A 298 -0.42 0.92 0.88
CA VAL A 298 0.95 0.76 1.40
C VAL A 298 0.87 0.86 2.91
N THR A 299 1.20 -0.23 3.62
CA THR A 299 1.19 -0.28 5.08
C THR A 299 2.60 -0.08 5.60
N LEU A 300 2.79 0.90 6.50
CA LEU A 300 4.04 1.01 7.26
C LEU A 300 3.94 0.20 8.55
N THR A 301 5.01 -0.49 8.88
CA THR A 301 5.14 -1.28 10.11
C THR A 301 6.02 -0.55 11.10
N ASN A 302 5.57 -0.50 12.36
CA ASN A 302 6.40 -0.05 13.45
C ASN A 302 7.47 -1.10 13.75
N VAL A 303 8.73 -0.70 13.65
CA VAL A 303 9.88 -1.51 14.03
C VAL A 303 10.58 -0.83 15.19
N THR A 304 10.52 -1.44 16.36
CA THR A 304 11.25 -0.98 17.55
C THR A 304 12.63 -1.60 17.57
N ILE A 305 13.65 -0.80 17.86
CA ILE A 305 15.05 -1.19 18.01
C ILE A 305 15.50 -0.88 19.43
N SER A 306 16.12 -1.86 20.08
CA SER A 306 16.65 -1.78 21.44
C SER A 306 18.16 -1.97 21.41
N LYS A 307 18.90 -1.12 22.10
CA LYS A 307 20.36 -1.11 22.09
C LYS A 307 20.85 -1.48 23.48
N GLN A 308 21.29 -2.71 23.68
CA GLN A 308 21.54 -3.23 25.02
C GLN A 308 23.00 -3.59 25.29
N ASP A 309 23.31 -3.74 26.58
CA ASP A 309 24.47 -4.49 27.07
C ASP A 309 24.21 -5.99 26.94
N ILE A 310 25.22 -6.77 26.52
CA ILE A 310 25.16 -8.24 26.49
C ILE A 310 25.02 -8.87 27.89
N THR A 311 25.50 -8.18 28.93
CA THR A 311 25.62 -8.73 30.29
C THR A 311 24.45 -8.39 31.20
N PHE A 312 23.70 -7.31 30.93
CA PHE A 312 22.74 -6.76 31.90
C PHE A 312 21.37 -6.31 31.34
N SER A 313 21.05 -6.56 30.06
CA SER A 313 19.78 -6.17 29.41
C SER A 313 19.40 -4.68 29.63
N LYS A 314 20.40 -3.81 29.83
CA LYS A 314 20.26 -2.36 30.06
C LYS A 314 20.38 -1.63 28.73
N GLU A 315 19.50 -0.65 28.47
CA GLU A 315 19.64 0.24 27.30
C GLU A 315 20.92 1.08 27.40
N LEU A 316 21.65 1.17 26.28
CA LEU A 316 22.93 1.86 26.16
C LEU A 316 22.76 3.14 25.37
N PRO A 317 22.77 4.32 26.02
CA PRO A 317 22.78 5.60 25.32
C PRO A 317 24.14 5.88 24.67
N GLY A 318 24.13 6.59 23.53
CA GLY A 318 25.35 7.11 22.88
C GLY A 318 25.89 6.27 21.71
N ALA A 319 25.32 5.10 21.41
CA ALA A 319 25.68 4.33 20.22
C ALA A 319 25.09 4.97 18.96
N THR A 320 25.86 5.13 17.90
CA THR A 320 25.30 5.56 16.60
C THR A 320 24.88 4.35 15.80
N LEU A 321 23.57 4.20 15.61
CA LEU A 321 22.95 3.12 14.84
C LEU A 321 22.51 3.60 13.47
N VAL A 322 22.49 2.67 12.52
CA VAL A 322 21.96 2.89 11.18
C VAL A 322 21.05 1.74 10.76
N ILE A 323 19.90 2.07 10.17
CA ILE A 323 19.11 1.12 9.39
C ILE A 323 19.39 1.44 7.93
N LYS A 324 19.92 0.45 7.22
CA LYS A 324 20.22 0.52 5.79
C LYS A 324 19.23 -0.32 4.99
N GLN A 325 19.03 0.10 3.75
CA GLN A 325 18.41 -0.73 2.72
C GLN A 325 19.43 -0.88 1.60
N GLY A 326 20.12 -2.02 1.53
CA GLY A 326 21.32 -2.15 0.68
C GLY A 326 22.40 -1.17 1.14
N ASN A 327 22.91 -0.33 0.24
CA ASN A 327 23.93 0.68 0.60
C ASN A 327 23.35 2.01 1.10
N ASN A 328 22.03 2.21 1.01
CA ASN A 328 21.39 3.47 1.37
C ASN A 328 21.02 3.50 2.85
N ILE A 329 21.37 4.58 3.55
CA ILE A 329 20.98 4.82 4.94
C ILE A 329 19.53 5.33 4.96
N VAL A 330 18.62 4.58 5.57
CA VAL A 330 17.20 4.93 5.73
C VAL A 330 16.98 5.70 7.04
N LYS A 331 17.62 5.25 8.12
CA LYS A 331 17.64 5.92 9.43
C LYS A 331 19.05 5.92 9.98
N LYS A 332 19.42 7.02 10.64
CA LYS A 332 20.62 7.15 11.45
C LYS A 332 20.25 7.89 12.73
N TRP A 333 20.57 7.33 13.88
CA TRP A 333 20.25 7.94 15.17
C TRP A 333 21.30 7.57 16.21
N VAL A 334 21.27 8.28 17.34
CA VAL A 334 22.05 7.95 18.54
C VAL A 334 21.10 7.29 19.53
N SER A 335 21.46 6.11 20.04
CA SER A 335 20.66 5.39 21.02
C SER A 335 20.51 6.18 22.32
N THR A 336 19.42 5.93 23.04
CA THR A 336 19.11 6.58 24.31
C THR A 336 18.86 5.52 25.38
N THR A 337 18.28 5.93 26.51
CA THR A 337 17.85 5.01 27.58
C THR A 337 16.50 4.33 27.29
N ILE A 338 15.89 4.59 26.13
CA ILE A 338 14.65 3.95 25.68
C ILE A 338 14.81 3.38 24.26
N PRO A 339 14.13 2.28 23.92
CA PRO A 339 14.08 1.77 22.54
C PRO A 339 13.50 2.79 21.56
N GLU A 340 14.04 2.82 20.35
CA GLU A 340 13.61 3.73 19.28
C GLU A 340 12.66 3.01 18.31
N THR A 341 11.56 3.65 17.91
CA THR A 341 10.57 3.04 17.01
C THR A 341 10.48 3.79 15.69
N PHE A 342 10.58 3.05 14.58
CA PHE A 342 10.49 3.60 13.24
C PHE A 342 9.32 3.03 12.47
N GLN A 343 8.62 3.88 11.72
CA GLN A 343 7.70 3.42 10.68
C GLN A 343 8.49 3.13 9.41
N LEU A 344 8.56 1.85 9.07
CA LEU A 344 9.28 1.35 7.91
C LEU A 344 8.30 0.65 6.98
N ALA A 345 8.51 0.83 5.69
CA ALA A 345 7.68 0.24 4.67
C ALA A 345 8.13 -1.19 4.33
N PRO A 346 7.32 -1.97 3.59
CA PRO A 346 7.72 -3.29 3.15
C PRO A 346 9.05 -3.27 2.40
N GLY A 347 9.94 -4.22 2.71
CA GLY A 347 11.29 -4.32 2.17
C GLY A 347 12.28 -4.96 3.13
N THR A 348 13.49 -5.24 2.64
CA THR A 348 14.59 -5.85 3.41
C THR A 348 15.59 -4.79 3.85
N TYR A 349 15.92 -4.81 5.14
CA TYR A 349 16.78 -3.84 5.82
C TYR A 349 17.90 -4.53 6.59
N THR A 350 18.95 -3.78 6.88
CA THR A 350 20.05 -4.19 7.76
C THR A 350 20.23 -3.15 8.86
N LEU A 351 20.15 -3.57 10.12
CA LEU A 351 20.55 -2.77 11.27
C LEU A 351 22.04 -2.99 11.54
N GLU A 352 22.80 -1.90 11.64
CA GLU A 352 24.24 -1.91 11.96
C GLU A 352 24.59 -0.84 12.99
N GLU A 353 25.66 -1.09 13.76
CA GLU A 353 26.29 -0.08 14.60
C GLU A 353 27.44 0.61 13.85
N SER A 354 27.38 1.94 13.80
CA SER A 354 28.44 2.77 13.21
C SER A 354 29.47 3.20 14.25
N ILE A 355 29.03 3.54 15.47
CA ILE A 355 29.87 4.04 16.57
C ILE A 355 29.37 3.38 17.86
N ALA A 356 30.28 2.78 18.63
CA ALA A 356 29.97 2.17 19.92
C ALA A 356 29.70 3.24 21.00
N PRO A 357 28.89 2.93 22.01
CA PRO A 357 28.80 3.78 23.20
C PRO A 357 30.12 3.74 23.99
N SER A 358 30.37 4.77 24.80
CA SER A 358 31.59 4.85 25.62
C SER A 358 31.75 3.64 26.54
N GLY A 359 32.93 3.01 26.52
CA GLY A 359 33.27 1.82 27.31
C GLY A 359 32.69 0.51 26.80
N TYR A 360 32.23 0.48 25.56
CA TYR A 360 31.74 -0.73 24.91
C TYR A 360 32.54 -1.02 23.65
N ILE A 361 32.78 -2.30 23.40
CA ILE A 361 33.38 -2.76 22.15
C ILE A 361 32.34 -2.61 21.05
N LYS A 362 32.70 -1.99 19.93
CA LYS A 362 31.81 -1.86 18.76
C LYS A 362 31.29 -3.22 18.31
N SER A 363 29.98 -3.33 18.16
CA SER A 363 29.34 -4.51 17.61
C SER A 363 29.63 -4.63 16.11
N THR A 364 30.06 -5.81 15.70
CA THR A 364 30.20 -6.19 14.28
C THR A 364 28.97 -6.92 13.75
N GLU A 365 27.95 -7.12 14.59
CA GLU A 365 26.72 -7.80 14.24
C GLU A 365 25.93 -6.98 13.21
N LYS A 366 25.35 -7.69 12.23
CA LYS A 366 24.42 -7.14 11.26
C LYS A 366 23.12 -7.89 11.37
N ILE A 367 22.06 -7.19 11.72
CA ILE A 367 20.73 -7.80 11.84
C ILE A 367 19.97 -7.50 10.55
N GLU A 368 19.86 -8.50 9.68
CA GLU A 368 19.04 -8.43 8.48
C GLU A 368 17.60 -8.82 8.79
N PHE A 369 16.66 -7.93 8.47
CA PHE A 369 15.23 -8.15 8.69
C PHE A 369 14.41 -7.69 7.48
N THR A 370 13.28 -8.34 7.23
CA THR A 370 12.35 -8.01 6.14
C THR A 370 10.99 -7.64 6.71
N ILE A 371 10.40 -6.56 6.17
CA ILE A 371 8.99 -6.22 6.39
C ILE A 371 8.22 -6.73 5.19
N THR A 372 7.30 -7.67 5.39
CA THR A 372 6.49 -8.23 4.29
C THR A 372 5.44 -7.24 3.81
N ALA A 373 4.81 -7.51 2.66
CA ALA A 373 3.70 -6.69 2.17
C ALA A 373 2.54 -6.64 3.19
N GLU A 374 2.34 -7.70 3.97
CA GLU A 374 1.34 -7.80 5.03
C GLU A 374 1.73 -7.05 6.31
N GLY A 375 2.91 -6.43 6.33
CA GLY A 375 3.40 -5.64 7.45
C GLY A 375 4.02 -6.47 8.58
N LYS A 376 4.39 -7.73 8.33
CA LYS A 376 5.07 -8.58 9.31
C LYS A 376 6.58 -8.38 9.26
N VAL A 377 7.24 -8.37 10.41
CA VAL A 377 8.71 -8.38 10.49
C VAL A 377 9.20 -9.83 10.47
N THR A 378 10.17 -10.14 9.62
CA THR A 378 10.79 -11.46 9.54
C THR A 378 12.31 -11.36 9.59
N ILE A 379 12.96 -12.35 10.20
CA ILE A 379 14.41 -12.55 10.20
C ILE A 379 14.65 -13.95 9.67
N GLU A 380 15.52 -14.09 8.67
CA GLU A 380 15.79 -15.38 7.98
C GLU A 380 14.49 -16.10 7.52
N GLY A 381 13.49 -15.33 7.09
CA GLY A 381 12.20 -15.85 6.63
C GLY A 381 11.23 -16.30 7.72
N LYS A 382 11.59 -16.20 9.01
CA LYS A 382 10.71 -16.49 10.15
C LYS A 382 10.16 -15.21 10.74
N GLU A 383 8.89 -15.23 11.14
CA GLU A 383 8.26 -14.09 11.82
C GLU A 383 9.01 -13.77 13.13
N ALA A 384 9.36 -12.50 13.30
CA ALA A 384 10.13 -11.99 14.43
C ALA A 384 9.30 -10.95 15.19
N THR A 385 9.47 -10.92 16.51
CA THR A 385 8.88 -9.88 17.35
C THR A 385 9.82 -8.67 17.42
N THR A 386 9.24 -7.50 17.71
CA THR A 386 10.00 -6.29 18.06
C THR A 386 9.93 -6.07 19.57
N PRO A 387 10.97 -5.52 20.22
CA PRO A 387 12.12 -4.85 19.64
C PRO A 387 13.18 -5.79 19.03
N LEU A 388 13.84 -5.35 17.96
CA LEU A 388 15.09 -5.95 17.50
C LEU A 388 16.21 -5.48 18.42
N VAL A 389 16.96 -6.41 19.00
CA VAL A 389 17.97 -6.10 20.03
C VAL A 389 19.36 -6.15 19.41
N MET A 390 20.13 -5.06 19.54
CA MET A 390 21.54 -5.02 19.19
C MET A 390 22.41 -4.82 20.42
N GLN A 391 23.32 -5.75 20.67
CA GLN A 391 24.10 -5.80 21.91
C GLN A 391 25.55 -5.37 21.72
N ASN A 392 26.13 -4.74 22.75
CA ASN A 392 27.58 -4.55 22.85
C ASN A 392 28.14 -5.22 24.10
N LYS A 393 29.41 -5.60 24.03
CA LYS A 393 30.16 -6.13 25.17
C LYS A 393 30.86 -4.98 25.91
N PRO A 394 30.78 -4.90 27.24
CA PRO A 394 31.52 -3.89 28.00
C PRO A 394 33.02 -4.16 27.93
N ILE A 395 33.83 -3.11 28.04
CA ILE A 395 35.28 -3.22 28.14
C ILE A 395 35.64 -3.40 29.62
N MET A 396 36.05 -4.63 29.97
CA MET A 396 36.41 -5.00 31.33
C MET A 396 37.93 -5.01 31.50
N VAL A 397 38.41 -4.39 32.58
CA VAL A 397 39.81 -4.42 33.04
C VAL A 397 39.87 -5.12 34.37
N TYR A 398 40.83 -6.03 34.54
CA TYR A 398 41.00 -6.81 35.77
C TYR A 398 42.32 -6.44 36.43
N ILE A 399 42.33 -6.30 37.74
CA ILE A 399 43.50 -5.93 38.51
C ILE A 399 43.69 -6.92 39.66
N SER A 400 44.82 -7.61 39.64
CA SER A 400 45.30 -8.50 40.69
C SER A 400 46.41 -7.82 41.49
N LYS A 401 46.38 -7.99 42.80
CA LYS A 401 47.41 -7.45 43.69
C LYS A 401 48.17 -8.61 44.30
N LYS A 402 49.38 -8.87 43.84
CA LYS A 402 50.12 -10.08 44.21
C LYS A 402 51.43 -9.78 44.91
N SER A 403 52.04 -10.80 45.51
CA SER A 403 53.45 -10.73 45.89
C SER A 403 54.34 -10.66 44.65
N ILE A 404 55.58 -10.19 44.80
CA ILE A 404 56.59 -10.13 43.74
C ILE A 404 56.82 -11.45 42.99
N ASN A 405 56.49 -12.60 43.60
CA ASN A 405 56.52 -13.90 42.92
C ASN A 405 55.40 -14.10 41.89
N GLY A 406 54.44 -13.17 41.80
CA GLY A 406 53.31 -13.19 40.87
C GLY A 406 52.23 -14.24 41.15
N LYS A 407 52.30 -14.95 42.29
CA LYS A 407 51.44 -16.11 42.58
C LYS A 407 50.39 -15.83 43.67
N THR A 408 50.78 -15.17 44.75
CA THR A 408 49.92 -15.02 45.94
C THR A 408 49.18 -13.68 45.90
N GLU A 409 47.84 -13.68 45.91
CA GLU A 409 47.02 -12.46 46.09
C GLU A 409 47.21 -11.88 47.50
N LEU A 410 47.35 -10.56 47.59
CA LEU A 410 47.62 -9.81 48.81
C LEU A 410 46.41 -8.95 49.15
N PRO A 411 45.58 -9.34 50.14
CA PRO A 411 44.51 -8.49 50.63
C PRO A 411 45.07 -7.32 51.47
N GLY A 412 44.35 -6.20 51.51
CA GLY A 412 44.66 -5.07 52.41
C GLY A 412 45.43 -3.90 51.78
N ALA A 413 45.95 -4.03 50.57
CA ALA A 413 46.61 -2.93 49.88
C ALA A 413 45.58 -1.91 49.37
N LYS A 414 45.80 -0.61 49.58
CA LYS A 414 44.97 0.43 48.95
C LYS A 414 45.55 0.82 47.61
N LEU A 415 44.75 0.69 46.56
CA LEU A 415 45.11 0.98 45.18
C LEU A 415 44.18 2.06 44.64
N LYS A 416 44.69 2.88 43.70
CA LYS A 416 43.87 3.83 42.95
C LYS A 416 44.26 3.89 41.47
N ILE A 417 43.30 4.19 40.62
CA ILE A 417 43.48 4.50 39.20
C ILE A 417 43.20 5.99 38.96
N THR A 418 44.15 6.65 38.30
CA THR A 418 44.06 8.07 37.92
C THR A 418 44.17 8.27 36.42
N ASP A 419 43.68 9.41 35.92
CA ASP A 419 43.92 9.86 34.54
C ASP A 419 45.31 10.52 34.40
N LYS A 420 45.64 10.99 33.19
CA LYS A 420 46.93 11.65 32.91
C LYS A 420 47.12 12.98 33.65
N GLU A 421 46.05 13.58 34.15
CA GLU A 421 46.07 14.77 35.00
C GLU A 421 46.21 14.42 36.49
N GLY A 422 46.25 13.13 36.85
CA GLY A 422 46.36 12.66 38.23
C GLY A 422 45.04 12.68 39.00
N LYS A 423 43.90 12.89 38.32
CA LYS A 423 42.57 12.90 38.95
C LYS A 423 42.07 11.46 39.12
N LEU A 424 41.43 11.21 40.26
CA LEU A 424 40.79 9.91 40.53
C LEU A 424 39.69 9.64 39.50
N VAL A 425 39.77 8.48 38.84
CA VAL A 425 38.81 8.05 37.83
C VAL A 425 37.62 7.35 38.50
N LYS A 426 36.44 7.50 37.91
CA LYS A 426 35.27 6.66 38.20
C LYS A 426 35.07 5.66 37.07
N ASP A 427 34.68 4.43 37.39
CA ASP A 427 34.23 3.48 36.37
C ASP A 427 32.87 3.91 35.78
N LEU A 428 32.45 3.23 34.70
CA LEU A 428 31.17 3.51 34.04
C LEU A 428 29.95 2.99 34.80
N ASP A 429 30.17 2.25 35.90
CA ASP A 429 29.13 1.88 36.87
C ASP A 429 28.97 2.93 37.99
N GLY A 430 29.85 3.93 38.04
CA GLY A 430 29.82 5.07 38.96
C GLY A 430 30.70 4.93 40.21
N ASN A 431 31.46 3.85 40.34
CA ASN A 431 32.35 3.60 41.47
C ASN A 431 33.65 4.38 41.33
N ASP A 432 34.14 4.94 42.43
CA ASP A 432 35.50 5.47 42.49
C ASP A 432 36.50 4.33 42.31
N LEU A 433 37.51 4.54 41.45
CA LEU A 433 38.59 3.58 41.24
C LEU A 433 39.66 3.72 42.32
N GLU A 434 39.22 3.68 43.59
CA GLU A 434 40.05 3.55 44.78
C GLU A 434 39.48 2.42 45.63
N TRP A 435 40.28 1.38 45.89
CA TRP A 435 39.80 0.19 46.58
C TRP A 435 40.90 -0.47 47.41
N THR A 436 40.46 -1.31 48.34
CA THR A 436 41.34 -2.22 49.07
C THR A 436 41.37 -3.57 48.36
N SER A 437 42.55 -4.08 48.05
CA SER A 437 42.74 -5.39 47.42
C SER A 437 42.20 -6.52 48.31
N THR A 438 41.81 -7.62 47.65
CA THR A 438 41.24 -8.80 48.31
C THR A 438 42.01 -10.05 47.88
N THR A 439 41.51 -11.24 48.21
CA THR A 439 42.05 -12.51 47.74
C THR A 439 41.68 -12.85 46.29
N LYS A 440 41.02 -11.92 45.58
CA LYS A 440 40.64 -12.02 44.18
C LYS A 440 40.95 -10.73 43.44
N GLU A 441 41.13 -10.86 42.12
CA GLU A 441 41.19 -9.74 41.21
C GLU A 441 39.91 -8.88 41.28
N LYS A 442 40.08 -7.58 41.06
CA LYS A 442 38.99 -6.62 40.97
C LYS A 442 38.77 -6.25 39.52
N SER A 443 37.52 -6.23 39.08
CA SER A 443 37.14 -5.85 37.71
C SER A 443 36.56 -4.44 37.65
N PHE A 444 36.84 -3.73 36.57
CA PHE A 444 36.35 -2.37 36.32
C PHE A 444 35.86 -2.21 34.88
N HIS A 445 34.73 -1.52 34.71
CA HIS A 445 34.19 -1.17 33.39
C HIS A 445 34.70 0.22 32.98
N LEU A 446 35.65 0.25 32.04
CA LEU A 446 36.35 1.48 31.65
C LEU A 446 36.09 1.88 30.20
N ALA A 447 36.13 3.19 29.96
CA ALA A 447 36.19 3.72 28.61
C ALA A 447 37.58 3.50 27.99
N ALA A 448 37.69 3.64 26.68
CA ALA A 448 38.99 3.72 26.03
C ALA A 448 39.73 4.98 26.51
N GLY A 449 41.01 4.85 26.83
CA GLY A 449 41.81 5.91 27.43
C GLY A 449 43.13 5.42 28.03
N THR A 450 43.93 6.36 28.51
CA THR A 450 45.18 6.10 29.23
C THR A 450 44.97 6.32 30.72
N TYR A 451 45.43 5.36 31.52
CA TYR A 451 45.21 5.30 32.95
C TYR A 451 46.50 4.95 33.71
N TYR A 452 46.55 5.34 34.99
CA TYR A 452 47.70 5.14 35.87
C TYR A 452 47.27 4.47 37.17
N LEU A 453 47.75 3.26 37.43
CA LEU A 453 47.50 2.49 38.65
C LEU A 453 48.64 2.71 39.65
N THR A 454 48.29 3.05 40.89
CA THR A 454 49.23 3.30 41.99
C THR A 454 48.77 2.65 43.29
N GLU A 455 49.72 2.32 44.16
CA GLU A 455 49.48 1.91 45.54
C GLU A 455 49.62 3.11 46.49
N THR A 456 48.68 3.26 47.42
CA THR A 456 48.70 4.32 48.43
C THR A 456 48.95 3.79 49.84
N ILE A 457 48.60 2.52 50.10
CA ILE A 457 48.90 1.83 51.35
C ILE A 457 49.30 0.39 51.02
N ALA A 458 50.46 -0.04 51.51
CA ALA A 458 50.94 -1.42 51.37
C ALA A 458 50.08 -2.41 52.18
N PRO A 459 49.97 -3.67 51.76
CA PRO A 459 49.38 -4.70 52.60
C PRO A 459 50.30 -5.01 53.79
N ASP A 460 49.73 -5.53 54.89
CA ASP A 460 50.48 -5.83 56.10
C ASP A 460 51.65 -6.77 55.83
N GLY A 461 52.84 -6.39 56.31
CA GLY A 461 54.09 -7.15 56.13
C GLY A 461 54.80 -6.92 54.79
N TYR A 462 54.33 -5.98 53.97
CA TYR A 462 54.95 -5.60 52.69
C TYR A 462 55.36 -4.13 52.67
N GLU A 463 56.31 -3.80 51.81
CA GLU A 463 56.77 -2.44 51.54
C GLU A 463 55.80 -1.72 50.60
N LEU A 464 55.63 -0.41 50.78
CA LEU A 464 54.88 0.43 49.85
C LEU A 464 55.63 0.53 48.53
N SER A 465 54.94 0.25 47.43
CA SER A 465 55.53 0.32 46.09
C SER A 465 55.40 1.73 45.51
N ASP A 466 56.53 2.32 45.10
CA ASP A 466 56.57 3.58 44.33
C ASP A 466 56.26 3.36 42.82
N THR A 467 55.88 2.14 42.44
CA THR A 467 55.59 1.79 41.03
C THR A 467 54.30 2.46 40.55
N ILE A 468 54.38 3.12 39.40
CA ILE A 468 53.22 3.61 38.66
C ILE A 468 53.07 2.76 37.41
N ILE A 469 51.96 2.03 37.29
CA ILE A 469 51.65 1.26 36.08
C ILE A 469 50.80 2.12 35.16
N GLU A 470 51.37 2.52 34.02
CA GLU A 470 50.62 3.09 32.90
C GLU A 470 49.98 1.96 32.08
N PHE A 471 48.68 2.06 31.81
CA PHE A 471 47.99 1.16 30.90
C PHE A 471 47.01 1.90 30.01
N ILE A 472 46.79 1.38 28.80
CA ILE A 472 45.91 1.95 27.79
C ILE A 472 44.77 0.97 27.53
N VAL A 473 43.54 1.43 27.66
CA VAL A 473 42.33 0.73 27.22
C VAL A 473 42.00 1.19 25.81
N THR A 474 41.89 0.26 24.86
CA THR A 474 41.62 0.56 23.44
C THR A 474 40.14 0.42 23.10
N GLU A 475 39.71 1.06 22.01
CA GLU A 475 38.31 0.98 21.53
C GLU A 475 37.88 -0.44 21.11
N ASP A 476 38.82 -1.30 20.69
CA ASP A 476 38.56 -2.71 20.42
C ASP A 476 38.53 -3.59 21.68
N GLY A 477 38.63 -2.98 22.87
CA GLY A 477 38.43 -3.63 24.16
C GLY A 477 39.66 -4.33 24.73
N LYS A 478 40.86 -3.96 24.28
CA LYS A 478 42.12 -4.52 24.79
C LYS A 478 42.78 -3.58 25.80
N VAL A 479 43.50 -4.16 26.74
CA VAL A 479 44.40 -3.42 27.62
C VAL A 479 45.83 -3.57 27.11
N LYS A 480 46.58 -2.46 27.07
CA LYS A 480 47.98 -2.42 26.66
C LYS A 480 48.86 -1.86 27.75
N MET A 481 49.99 -2.52 28.00
CA MET A 481 51.12 -2.02 28.80
C MET A 481 52.37 -2.09 27.94
N ASP A 482 53.21 -1.04 27.96
CA ASP A 482 54.41 -0.94 27.11
C ASP A 482 54.17 -1.27 25.62
N LYS A 483 53.01 -0.81 25.11
CA LYS A 483 52.54 -1.03 23.73
C LYS A 483 52.22 -2.50 23.38
N LYS A 484 52.17 -3.41 24.35
CA LYS A 484 51.81 -4.82 24.16
C LYS A 484 50.46 -5.12 24.78
N ASP A 485 49.69 -5.99 24.12
CA ASP A 485 48.42 -6.48 24.64
C ASP A 485 48.66 -7.27 25.94
N VAL A 486 47.82 -7.00 26.95
CA VAL A 486 47.81 -7.68 28.23
C VAL A 486 46.83 -8.85 28.16
N ASP A 487 47.31 -10.05 28.47
CA ASP A 487 46.47 -11.25 28.40
C ASP A 487 45.27 -11.14 29.36
N GLY A 488 44.09 -11.50 28.87
CA GLY A 488 42.83 -11.41 29.60
C GLY A 488 42.47 -10.01 30.14
N ASN A 489 43.13 -8.94 29.67
CA ASN A 489 43.04 -7.60 30.27
C ASN A 489 43.38 -7.58 31.78
N LEU A 490 44.22 -8.53 32.25
CA LEU A 490 44.61 -8.68 33.65
C LEU A 490 45.93 -7.99 33.96
N ILE A 491 45.87 -6.89 34.69
CA ILE A 491 47.03 -6.17 35.22
C ILE A 491 47.41 -6.78 36.58
N VAL A 492 48.69 -7.15 36.73
CA VAL A 492 49.22 -7.65 38.01
C VAL A 492 50.11 -6.57 38.63
N PHE A 493 49.70 -6.03 39.77
CA PHE A 493 50.51 -5.12 40.58
C PHE A 493 51.17 -5.93 41.71
N THR A 494 52.48 -5.75 41.94
CA THR A 494 53.24 -6.56 42.89
C THR A 494 53.91 -5.77 44.01
N ASN A 495 54.11 -6.40 45.19
CA ASN A 495 54.90 -5.84 46.30
C ASN A 495 56.04 -6.75 46.75
N THR A 496 57.07 -6.10 47.29
CA THR A 496 58.18 -6.68 48.04
C THR A 496 57.94 -6.63 49.55
N PRO A 497 58.61 -7.46 50.36
CA PRO A 497 59.46 -8.58 49.96
C PRO A 497 58.64 -9.76 49.40
N ALA A 498 59.31 -10.80 48.90
CA ALA A 498 58.63 -12.08 48.67
C ALA A 498 58.01 -12.59 49.99
N PRO A 499 56.92 -13.37 49.95
CA PRO A 499 56.32 -13.87 51.17
C PRO A 499 57.36 -14.76 51.84
N GLU A 500 57.55 -14.64 53.16
CA GLU A 500 58.37 -15.61 53.88
C GLU A 500 57.79 -17.00 53.65
N GLU A 501 58.61 -17.96 53.20
CA GLU A 501 58.17 -19.34 53.12
C GLU A 501 57.78 -19.79 54.52
N VAL A 502 56.49 -20.08 54.72
CA VAL A 502 56.02 -20.66 55.97
C VAL A 502 56.67 -22.04 56.10
N LYS A 503 57.80 -22.12 56.82
CA LYS A 503 58.30 -23.39 57.33
C LYS A 503 57.27 -23.85 58.36
N THR A 504 56.35 -24.72 57.93
CA THR A 504 55.43 -25.39 58.84
C THR A 504 56.26 -26.28 59.77
N GLY A 505 56.69 -25.73 60.91
CA GLY A 505 57.13 -26.51 62.05
C GLY A 505 56.01 -27.47 62.39
N SER A 506 56.34 -28.76 62.43
CA SER A 506 55.39 -29.86 62.60
C SER A 506 54.51 -29.66 63.86
N PHE A 507 53.27 -29.21 63.66
CA PHE A 507 52.24 -29.12 64.70
C PHE A 507 51.73 -30.51 65.16
N ILE A 508 52.25 -31.61 64.61
CA ILE A 508 51.87 -32.98 64.98
C ILE A 508 52.32 -33.35 66.40
N LEU A 509 53.33 -32.69 66.97
CA LEU A 509 53.84 -33.08 68.30
C LEU A 509 52.94 -32.66 69.47
N TYR A 510 52.18 -31.56 69.35
CA TYR A 510 51.37 -31.06 70.47
C TYR A 510 50.06 -31.86 70.69
N ILE A 511 49.48 -32.42 69.62
CA ILE A 511 48.24 -33.21 69.72
C ILE A 511 48.51 -34.60 70.33
N VAL A 512 49.69 -35.17 70.11
CA VAL A 512 50.06 -36.48 70.67
C VAL A 512 50.29 -36.41 72.19
N VAL A 513 50.86 -35.32 72.71
CA VAL A 513 51.12 -35.16 74.16
C VAL A 513 49.83 -34.98 74.97
N ILE A 514 48.82 -34.28 74.42
CA ILE A 514 47.50 -34.10 75.09
C ILE A 514 46.66 -35.40 75.01
N GLY A 515 46.81 -36.19 73.94
CA GLY A 515 46.17 -37.50 73.81
C GLY A 515 46.68 -38.54 74.82
N ILE A 516 47.98 -38.54 75.13
CA ILE A 516 48.57 -39.51 76.07
C ILE A 516 48.14 -39.22 77.52
N ILE A 517 47.99 -37.96 77.91
CA ILE A 517 47.57 -37.58 79.28
C ILE A 517 46.11 -37.95 79.55
N SER A 518 45.24 -37.82 78.54
CA SER A 518 43.81 -38.14 78.68
C SER A 518 43.54 -39.65 78.71
N VAL A 519 44.28 -40.48 77.95
CA VAL A 519 44.17 -41.94 78.02
C VAL A 519 44.67 -42.49 79.36
N GLY A 520 45.75 -41.92 79.92
CA GLY A 520 46.27 -42.30 81.24
C GLY A 520 45.30 -42.02 82.39
N LEU A 521 44.59 -40.88 82.35
CA LEU A 521 43.57 -40.54 83.36
C LEU A 521 42.34 -41.46 83.29
N VAL A 522 41.92 -41.87 82.08
CA VAL A 522 40.78 -42.78 81.91
C VAL A 522 41.12 -44.21 82.34
N THR A 523 42.33 -44.70 82.04
CA THR A 523 42.77 -46.04 82.50
C THR A 523 42.93 -46.10 84.02
N TYR A 524 43.49 -45.05 84.65
CA TYR A 524 43.55 -44.95 86.10
C TYR A 524 42.16 -45.01 86.77
N TYR A 525 41.16 -44.34 86.19
CA TYR A 525 39.80 -44.31 86.74
C TYR A 525 39.05 -45.65 86.56
N VAL A 526 39.31 -46.37 85.47
CA VAL A 526 38.71 -47.69 85.19
C VAL A 526 39.31 -48.77 86.10
N MET A 527 40.62 -48.75 86.34
CA MET A 527 41.26 -49.73 87.24
C MET A 527 40.81 -49.56 88.70
N LYS A 528 40.65 -48.32 89.19
CA LYS A 528 40.21 -48.08 90.58
C LYS A 528 38.75 -48.53 90.85
N LYS A 529 37.93 -48.72 89.82
CA LYS A 529 36.53 -49.16 89.95
C LYS A 529 36.36 -50.68 89.91
N GLN A 530 37.41 -51.45 89.61
CA GLN A 530 37.38 -52.92 89.62
C GLN A 530 37.84 -53.54 90.95
N GLU A 531 38.33 -52.73 91.90
CA GLU A 531 38.79 -53.20 93.23
C GLU A 531 37.93 -52.68 94.40
N ALA A 532 36.68 -52.27 94.16
CA ALA A 532 35.74 -51.81 95.20
C ALA A 532 34.40 -52.54 95.15
#